data_AF-A0AA41X5L4-F1
#
_entry.id   AF-A0AA41X5L4-F1
#
_cell.length_a   1.000
_cell.length_b   1.000
_cell.length_c   1.000
_cell.angle_alpha   90.00
_cell.angle_beta   90.00
_cell.angle_gamma   90.00
#
_symmetry.space_group_name_H-M   'P 1'
#
loop_
_entity.id
_entity.type
_entity.pdbx_description
1 polymer ?
#
loop_
_entity_poly.entity_id
_entity_poly.type
_entity_poly.pdbx_seq_one_letter_code
_entity_poly.pdbx_strand_id
1 'polypeptide(L)'
;LGILKVDVLSLGMLTCIRKAFDLIDMHHRQRFTLATLPPEDPAVYDMLCRADSIGVFQVESRAQMNFLPRMRPRNFYDLVIEVAI
;
A
#
# COMPACT_ATOMS: atom_id res chain seq x y z
N LEU A 1 -32.29 16.06 15.16
CA LEU A 1 -32.42 16.09 13.68
C LEU A 1 -32.24 14.72 13.04
N GLY A 2 -31.43 13.78 13.58
CA GLY A 2 -31.46 12.37 13.13
C GLY A 2 -31.16 12.17 11.64
N ILE A 3 -30.36 13.06 11.04
CA ILE A 3 -30.10 13.11 9.60
C ILE A 3 -28.98 12.13 9.26
N LEU A 4 -29.18 11.37 8.19
CA LEU A 4 -28.17 10.49 7.61
C LEU A 4 -26.98 11.33 7.12
N LYS A 5 -25.78 11.05 7.66
CA LYS A 5 -24.52 11.61 7.17
C LYS A 5 -23.81 10.57 6.31
N VAL A 6 -23.40 10.95 5.10
CA VAL A 6 -22.57 10.12 4.22
C VAL A 6 -21.34 10.93 3.84
N ASP A 7 -20.15 10.34 4.02
CA ASP A 7 -18.89 10.92 3.58
C ASP A 7 -18.43 10.21 2.29
N VAL A 8 -18.34 10.96 1.19
CA VAL A 8 -17.83 10.46 -0.10
C VAL A 8 -16.41 11.00 -0.27
N LEU A 9 -15.42 10.12 -0.09
CA LEU A 9 -14.01 10.48 -0.15
C LEU A 9 -13.40 10.09 -1.51
N SER A 10 -12.63 11.00 -2.11
CA SER A 10 -11.84 10.72 -3.31
C SER A 10 -10.39 10.47 -2.93
N LEU A 11 -9.95 9.21 -2.99
CA LEU A 11 -8.57 8.82 -2.68
C LEU A 11 -7.74 8.77 -3.97
N GLY A 12 -6.77 9.68 -4.11
CA GLY A 12 -5.86 9.70 -5.26
C GLY A 12 -5.12 8.38 -5.48
N MET A 13 -4.82 7.66 -4.39
CA MET A 13 -4.14 6.37 -4.46
C MET A 13 -4.95 5.28 -5.18
N LEU A 14 -6.28 5.30 -5.07
CA LEU A 14 -7.14 4.38 -5.82
C LEU A 14 -7.03 4.62 -7.33
N THR A 15 -6.86 5.89 -7.73
CA THR A 15 -6.62 6.24 -9.15
C THR A 15 -5.23 5.79 -9.60
N CYS A 16 -4.22 5.91 -8.73
CA CYS A 16 -2.86 5.42 -8.99
C CYS A 16 -2.85 3.90 -9.21
N ILE A 17 -3.46 3.13 -8.30
CA ILE A 17 -3.56 1.67 -8.40
C ILE A 17 -4.25 1.24 -9.69
N ARG A 18 -5.38 1.86 -10.05
CA ARG A 18 -6.07 1.58 -11.32
C ARG A 18 -5.13 1.77 -12.52
N LYS A 19 -4.44 2.92 -12.59
CA LYS A 19 -3.49 3.21 -13.68
C LYS A 19 -2.32 2.22 -13.71
N ALA A 20 -1.83 1.79 -12.55
CA ALA A 20 -0.78 0.80 -12.45
C ALA A 20 -1.23 -0.56 -13.02
N PHE A 21 -2.46 -1.00 -12.72
CA PHE A 21 -3.03 -2.22 -13.31
C PHE A 21 -3.19 -2.11 -14.83
N ASP A 22 -3.63 -0.95 -15.35
CA ASP A 22 -3.72 -0.73 -16.80
C ASP A 22 -2.34 -0.84 -17.49
N LEU A 23 -1.29 -0.30 -16.84
CA LEU A 23 0.09 -0.40 -17.35
C LEU A 23 0.61 -1.85 -17.31
N ILE A 24 0.34 -2.59 -16.24
CA ILE A 24 0.77 -4.00 -16.12
C ILE A 24 0.10 -4.85 -17.20
N ASP A 25 -1.19 -4.66 -17.47
CA ASP A 25 -1.89 -5.38 -18.55
C ASP A 25 -1.29 -5.02 -19.92
N MET A 26 -1.04 -3.73 -20.17
CA MET A 26 -0.47 -3.26 -21.43
C MET A 26 0.91 -3.86 -21.72
N HIS A 27 1.79 -3.94 -20.72
CA HIS A 27 3.19 -4.34 -20.89
C HIS A 27 3.45 -5.83 -20.63
N HIS A 28 2.69 -6.46 -19.74
CA HIS A 28 2.92 -7.83 -19.28
C HIS A 28 1.76 -8.79 -19.58
N ARG A 29 0.64 -8.29 -20.15
CA ARG A 29 -0.58 -9.09 -20.43
C ARG A 29 -1.13 -9.79 -19.19
N GLN A 30 -0.90 -9.18 -18.03
CA GLN A 30 -1.40 -9.64 -16.73
C GLN A 30 -2.46 -8.67 -16.24
N ARG A 31 -3.65 -9.21 -15.95
CA ARG A 31 -4.78 -8.40 -15.50
C ARG A 31 -5.02 -8.61 -14.01
N PHE A 32 -4.83 -7.54 -13.25
CA PHE A 32 -5.09 -7.50 -11.81
C PHE A 32 -6.31 -6.65 -11.47
N THR A 33 -6.94 -7.00 -10.36
CA THR A 33 -7.96 -6.23 -9.65
C THR A 33 -7.60 -6.26 -8.17
N LEU A 34 -8.22 -5.41 -7.36
CA LEU A 34 -8.02 -5.47 -5.89
C LEU A 34 -8.40 -6.84 -5.29
N ALA A 35 -9.29 -7.60 -5.95
CA ALA A 35 -9.71 -8.91 -5.50
C ALA A 35 -8.82 -10.07 -6.02
N THR A 36 -8.01 -9.83 -7.06
CA THR A 36 -7.19 -10.87 -7.70
C THR A 36 -5.69 -10.69 -7.48
N LEU A 37 -5.26 -9.54 -6.94
CA LEU A 37 -3.89 -9.34 -6.54
C LEU A 37 -3.52 -10.32 -5.41
N PRO A 38 -2.36 -11.00 -5.48
CA PRO A 38 -1.89 -11.82 -4.36
C PRO A 38 -1.82 -10.99 -3.07
N PRO A 39 -2.28 -11.54 -1.94
CA PRO A 39 -2.40 -10.78 -0.70
C PRO A 39 -1.05 -10.41 -0.08
N GLU A 40 -0.01 -11.20 -0.33
CA GLU A 40 1.34 -10.98 0.21
C GLU A 40 2.40 -11.30 -0.84
N ASP A 41 3.50 -10.55 -0.81
CA ASP A 41 4.69 -10.76 -1.64
C ASP A 41 5.95 -10.49 -0.80
N PRO A 42 6.85 -11.50 -0.59
CA PRO A 42 8.12 -11.32 0.11
C PRO A 42 8.97 -10.15 -0.40
N ALA A 43 8.93 -9.85 -1.70
CA ALA A 43 9.70 -8.77 -2.29
C ALA A 43 9.26 -7.39 -1.79
N VAL A 44 7.95 -7.21 -1.53
CA VAL A 44 7.41 -5.98 -0.95
C VAL A 44 7.94 -5.79 0.47
N TYR A 45 7.96 -6.86 1.29
CA TYR A 45 8.51 -6.79 2.64
C TYR A 45 10.01 -6.53 2.66
N ASP A 46 10.77 -7.14 1.74
CA ASP A 46 12.21 -6.89 1.61
C ASP A 46 12.52 -5.45 1.20
N MET A 47 11.71 -4.87 0.31
CA MET A 47 11.78 -3.46 -0.07
C MET A 47 11.53 -2.56 1.16
N LEU A 48 10.47 -2.82 1.91
CA LEU A 48 10.15 -2.06 3.13
C LEU A 48 11.22 -2.20 4.21
N CYS A 49 11.77 -3.41 4.42
CA CYS A 49 12.90 -3.64 5.35
C CYS A 49 14.14 -2.78 5.04
N ARG A 50 14.32 -2.36 3.78
CA ARG A 50 15.41 -1.47 3.36
C ARG A 50 15.05 0.03 3.45
N ALA A 51 13.87 0.36 3.99
CA ALA A 51 13.29 1.70 3.97
C ALA A 51 13.09 2.27 2.55
N ASP A 52 12.93 1.41 1.56
CA ASP A 52 12.65 1.81 0.18
C ASP A 52 11.13 1.99 0.00
N SER A 53 10.58 3.01 0.67
CA SER A 53 9.13 3.24 0.77
C SER A 53 8.65 4.56 0.17
N ILE A 54 9.51 5.25 -0.60
CA ILE A 54 9.12 6.48 -1.31
C ILE A 54 7.99 6.14 -2.29
N GLY A 55 6.90 6.89 -2.23
CA GLY A 55 5.69 6.62 -3.02
C GLY A 55 4.83 5.43 -2.55
N VAL A 56 5.18 4.76 -1.44
CA VAL A 56 4.33 3.74 -0.82
C VAL A 56 3.33 4.42 0.10
N PHE A 57 2.05 4.33 -0.27
CA PHE A 57 0.96 4.98 0.45
C PHE A 57 0.97 4.60 1.93
N GLN A 58 0.79 5.61 2.80
CA GLN A 58 0.81 5.52 4.26
C GLN A 58 2.14 5.15 4.91
N VAL A 59 3.21 4.82 4.17
CA VAL A 59 4.48 4.30 4.75
C VAL A 59 5.71 5.12 4.29
N GLU A 60 5.50 6.38 3.91
CA GLU A 60 6.51 7.25 3.27
C GLU A 60 7.19 8.23 4.25
N SER A 61 6.63 8.47 5.44
CA SER A 61 7.15 9.52 6.31
C SER A 61 8.56 9.21 6.82
N ARG A 62 9.32 10.26 7.18
CA ARG A 62 10.68 10.09 7.73
C ARG A 62 10.73 9.22 8.98
N ALA A 63 9.72 9.29 9.84
CA ALA A 63 9.64 8.48 11.05
C ALA A 63 9.53 6.99 10.69
N GLN A 64 8.67 6.67 9.73
CA GLN A 64 8.42 5.32 9.22
C GLN A 64 9.65 4.77 8.51
N MET A 65 10.25 5.53 7.59
CA MET A 65 11.49 5.13 6.91
C MET A 65 12.63 4.82 7.89
N ASN A 66 12.72 5.52 9.02
CA ASN A 66 13.71 5.22 10.07
C ASN A 66 13.35 4.00 10.92
N PHE A 67 12.07 3.67 11.02
CA PHE A 67 11.55 2.57 11.84
C PHE A 67 11.56 1.22 11.09
N LEU A 68 11.21 1.21 9.80
CA LEU A 68 11.10 -0.01 8.99
C LEU A 68 12.35 -0.92 9.04
N PRO A 69 13.60 -0.43 8.97
CA PRO A 69 14.78 -1.29 9.05
C PRO A 69 14.95 -1.96 10.42
N ARG A 70 14.35 -1.40 11.47
CA ARG A 70 14.38 -1.96 12.83
C ARG A 70 13.26 -2.95 13.04
N MET A 71 12.05 -2.63 12.56
CA MET A 71 10.86 -3.48 12.70
C MET A 71 10.91 -4.70 11.77
N ARG A 72 11.45 -4.54 10.55
CA ARG A 72 11.62 -5.59 9.53
C ARG A 72 10.32 -6.38 9.29
N PRO A 73 9.26 -5.75 8.75
CA PRO A 73 7.97 -6.40 8.56
C PRO A 73 8.09 -7.65 7.68
N ARG A 74 7.34 -8.70 8.02
CA ARG A 74 7.31 -9.99 7.30
C ARG A 74 5.92 -10.49 6.96
N ASN A 75 4.88 -9.80 7.40
CA ASN A 75 3.50 -10.10 7.10
C ASN A 75 2.66 -8.81 7.13
N PHE A 76 1.41 -8.89 6.68
CA PHE A 76 0.49 -7.75 6.68
C PHE A 76 0.23 -7.15 8.08
N TYR A 77 0.17 -7.98 9.13
CA TYR A 77 -0.08 -7.52 10.49
C TYR A 77 1.03 -6.61 11.03
N ASP A 78 2.29 -6.88 10.67
CA ASP A 78 3.42 -6.01 11.01
C ASP A 78 3.25 -4.60 10.41
N LEU A 79 2.67 -4.49 9.21
CA LEU A 79 2.38 -3.20 8.56
C LEU A 79 1.22 -2.46 9.23
N VAL A 80 0.21 -3.18 9.73
CA VAL A 80 -0.87 -2.58 10.51
C VAL A 80 -0.32 -1.94 11.78
N ILE A 81 0.63 -2.60 12.45
CA ILE A 81 1.33 -2.03 13.62
C ILE A 81 2.12 -0.79 13.21
N GLU A 82 2.85 -0.84 12.08
CA GLU A 82 3.66 0.26 11.57
C GLU A 82 2.86 1.55 11.37
N VAL A 83 1.71 1.46 10.72
CA VAL A 83 0.86 2.61 10.37
C VAL A 83 0.06 3.12 11.58
N ALA A 84 -0.13 2.29 12.61
CA ALA A 84 -0.86 2.66 13.81
C ALA A 84 -0.01 3.41 14.86
N ILE A 85 1.32 3.45 14.69
CA ILE A 85 2.28 4.17 15.56
C ILE A 85 2.43 5.62 15.10
#